data_AF-A0A100VV58-F1
#
_entry.id   AF-A0A100VV58-F1
#
_cell.length_a   1.000
_cell.length_b   1.000
_cell.length_c   1.000
_cell.angle_alpha   90.00
_cell.angle_beta   90.00
_cell.angle_gamma   90.00
#
_symmetry.space_group_name_H-M   'P 1'
#
loop_
_entity.id
_entity.type
_entity.pdbx_description
1 polymer ?
#
loop_
_entity_poly.entity_id
_entity_poly.type
_entity_poly.pdbx_seq_one_letter_code
_entity_poly.pdbx_strand_id
1 'polypeptide(L)'
;MIHTAVIGVCEYRINPDEKDVIDAHWITADQVEEGAKVCRGRATGDTSDGFPGDYHVQYFSAEDELVGDLDLRIERLGDACRLTWRNRPDAESAPGEIVFEGIGFPTDGQSMVLTYWMTE
;
A
#
# COMPACT_ATOMS: atom_id res chain seq x y z
N MET A 1 -2.42 -12.44 22.73
CA MET A 1 -1.55 -11.26 22.81
C MET A 1 -1.67 -10.56 21.47
N ILE A 2 -2.22 -9.35 21.41
CA ILE A 2 -2.26 -8.57 20.16
C ILE A 2 -0.91 -7.84 20.12
N HIS A 3 -0.02 -8.27 19.23
CA HIS A 3 1.38 -7.83 19.24
C HIS A 3 1.65 -6.61 18.36
N THR A 4 0.73 -6.22 17.47
CA THR A 4 1.03 -5.24 16.42
C THR A 4 -0.05 -4.17 16.35
N ALA A 5 0.36 -2.89 16.44
CA ALA A 5 -0.53 -1.75 16.25
C ALA A 5 -0.68 -1.47 14.76
N VAL A 6 -1.89 -1.62 14.24
CA VAL A 6 -2.25 -1.24 12.87
C VAL A 6 -2.20 0.27 12.73
N ILE A 7 -1.58 0.75 11.65
CA ILE A 7 -1.51 2.18 11.31
C ILE A 7 -2.83 2.64 10.68
N GLY A 8 -3.38 1.85 9.76
CA GLY A 8 -4.55 2.27 9.01
C GLY A 8 -5.10 1.20 8.07
N VAL A 9 -5.95 1.67 7.16
CA VAL A 9 -6.54 0.86 6.09
C VAL A 9 -6.29 1.49 4.74
N CYS A 10 -6.21 0.66 3.71
CA CYS A 10 -6.08 1.09 2.34
C CYS A 10 -6.93 0.22 1.42
N GLU A 11 -7.57 0.84 0.43
CA GLU A 11 -8.09 0.17 -0.75
C GLU A 11 -7.08 0.35 -1.88
N TYR A 12 -6.67 -0.76 -2.49
CA TYR A 12 -6.03 -0.78 -3.78
C TYR A 12 -7.03 -1.16 -4.85
N ARG A 13 -6.94 -0.50 -6.01
CA ARG A 13 -7.73 -0.81 -7.18
C ARG A 13 -6.87 -0.78 -8.42
N ILE A 14 -6.86 -1.86 -9.19
CA ILE A 14 -6.23 -1.89 -10.51
C ILE A 14 -6.93 -0.84 -11.38
N ASN A 15 -6.17 0.06 -11.98
CA ASN A 15 -6.72 1.14 -12.77
C ASN A 15 -7.29 0.58 -14.08
N PRO A 16 -8.57 0.82 -14.41
CA PRO A 16 -9.19 0.27 -15.61
C PRO A 16 -8.77 1.00 -16.90
N ASP A 17 -8.29 2.23 -16.77
CA ASP A 17 -7.98 3.12 -17.89
C ASP A 17 -6.48 3.14 -18.21
N GLU A 18 -5.63 2.72 -17.27
CA GLU A 18 -4.18 2.73 -17.40
C GLU A 18 -3.57 1.38 -17.02
N LYS A 19 -2.85 0.80 -17.98
CA LYS A 19 -2.17 -0.49 -17.81
C LYS A 19 -1.05 -0.37 -16.78
N ASP A 20 -0.84 -1.42 -16.00
CA ASP A 20 0.29 -1.55 -15.06
C ASP A 20 0.24 -0.50 -13.93
N VAL A 21 -0.98 -0.08 -13.55
CA VAL A 21 -1.25 0.91 -12.51
C VAL A 21 -2.25 0.39 -11.50
N ILE A 22 -1.96 0.63 -10.23
CA ILE A 22 -2.87 0.43 -9.10
C ILE A 22 -3.05 1.78 -8.40
N ASP A 23 -4.30 2.22 -8.27
CA ASP A 23 -4.64 3.37 -7.45
C ASP A 23 -4.84 2.94 -6.00
N ALA A 24 -4.42 3.78 -5.06
CA ALA A 24 -4.61 3.57 -3.64
C ALA A 24 -5.45 4.69 -3.01
N HIS A 25 -6.39 4.32 -2.15
CA HIS A 25 -7.08 5.21 -1.23
C HIS A 25 -6.80 4.74 0.18
N TRP A 26 -6.32 5.63 1.06
CA TRP A 26 -5.93 5.20 2.40
C TRP A 26 -6.29 6.24 3.45
N ILE A 27 -6.36 5.75 4.68
CA ILE A 27 -6.61 6.54 5.88
C ILE A 27 -5.88 5.88 7.06
N THR A 28 -5.28 6.69 7.91
CA THR A 28 -4.68 6.25 9.17
C THR A 28 -5.70 6.30 10.31
N ALA A 29 -5.47 5.52 11.37
CA ALA A 29 -6.42 5.39 12.47
C ALA A 29 -6.68 6.74 13.19
N ASP A 30 -5.68 7.62 13.26
CA ASP A 30 -5.80 8.98 13.82
C ASP A 30 -6.66 9.91 12.96
N GLN A 31 -6.61 9.78 11.63
CA GLN A 31 -7.40 10.60 10.69
C GLN A 31 -8.91 10.32 10.76
N VAL A 32 -9.33 9.19 11.32
CA VAL A 32 -10.77 8.85 11.46
C VAL A 32 -11.49 9.89 12.32
N GLU A 33 -10.85 10.34 13.40
CA GLU A 33 -11.40 11.36 14.31
C GLU A 33 -11.34 12.77 13.71
N GLU A 34 -10.51 12.99 12.69
CA GLU A 34 -10.31 14.28 12.01
C GLU A 34 -11.22 14.47 10.78
N GLY A 35 -12.30 13.67 10.68
CA GLY A 35 -13.26 13.74 9.58
C GLY A 35 -12.89 12.88 8.37
N ALA A 36 -12.00 11.90 8.55
CA ALA A 36 -11.69 10.87 7.57
C ALA A 36 -11.22 11.41 6.21
N LYS A 37 -10.25 12.32 6.23
CA LYS A 37 -9.62 12.85 5.00
C LYS A 37 -8.88 11.71 4.28
N VAL A 38 -9.46 11.23 3.18
CA VAL A 38 -8.88 10.14 2.40
C VAL A 38 -7.66 10.63 1.63
N CYS A 39 -6.53 10.00 1.91
CA CYS A 39 -5.28 10.17 1.20
C CYS A 39 -5.24 9.28 -0.06
N ARG A 40 -4.30 9.55 -0.96
CA ARG A 40 -4.18 8.85 -2.24
C ARG A 40 -2.83 8.18 -2.38
N GLY A 41 -2.72 7.27 -3.34
CA GLY A 41 -1.45 6.72 -3.76
C GLY A 41 -1.57 6.10 -5.13
N ARG A 42 -0.41 5.76 -5.69
CA ARG A 42 -0.28 5.21 -7.02
C ARG A 42 0.89 4.25 -7.04
N ALA A 43 0.62 3.00 -7.42
CA ALA A 43 1.65 2.01 -7.66
C ALA A 43 1.74 1.71 -9.16
N THR A 44 2.96 1.55 -9.67
CA THR A 44 3.25 1.21 -11.07
C THR A 44 4.08 -0.07 -11.13
N GLY A 45 3.66 -1.00 -11.97
CA GLY A 45 4.25 -2.35 -12.08
C GLY A 45 3.29 -3.31 -12.78
N ASP A 46 3.77 -4.50 -13.16
CA ASP A 46 2.99 -5.46 -13.94
C ASP A 46 1.72 -5.90 -13.19
N THR A 47 0.55 -5.65 -13.78
CA THR A 47 -0.76 -6.04 -13.22
C THR A 47 -1.42 -7.19 -14.00
N SER A 48 -0.69 -7.85 -14.91
CA SER A 48 -1.25 -8.89 -15.79
C SER A 48 -1.75 -10.12 -15.04
N ASP A 49 -1.21 -10.42 -13.86
CA ASP A 49 -1.66 -11.49 -12.95
C ASP A 49 -2.46 -10.96 -11.73
N GLY A 50 -3.05 -9.76 -11.88
CA GLY A 50 -3.75 -9.07 -10.81
C GLY A 50 -2.79 -8.29 -9.90
N PHE A 51 -2.93 -8.48 -8.59
CA PHE A 51 -2.14 -7.77 -7.57
C PHE A 51 -0.76 -8.34 -7.22
N PRO A 52 -0.48 -9.66 -7.30
CA PRO A 52 0.84 -10.17 -6.96
C PRO A 52 1.92 -9.64 -7.90
N GLY A 53 3.01 -9.12 -7.34
CA GLY A 53 4.07 -8.50 -8.12
C GLY A 53 4.95 -7.56 -7.31
N ASP A 54 5.87 -6.90 -8.01
CA ASP A 54 6.74 -5.85 -7.49
C ASP A 54 6.38 -4.52 -8.16
N TYR A 55 6.23 -3.47 -7.37
CA TYR A 55 5.71 -2.17 -7.78
C TYR A 55 6.55 -1.03 -7.22
N HIS A 56 6.68 0.06 -7.98
CA HIS A 56 7.05 1.36 -7.43
C HIS A 56 5.79 2.06 -6.96
N VAL A 57 5.72 2.46 -5.68
CA VAL A 57 4.54 3.10 -5.12
C VAL A 57 4.84 4.47 -4.50
N GLN A 58 3.97 5.42 -4.78
CA GLN A 58 3.97 6.76 -4.20
C GLN A 58 2.67 7.02 -3.45
N TYR A 59 2.76 7.63 -2.27
CA TYR A 59 1.63 8.03 -1.45
C TYR A 59 1.58 9.52 -1.26
N PHE A 60 0.36 10.05 -1.29
CA PHE A 60 0.07 11.47 -1.19
C PHE A 60 -0.91 11.71 -0.05
N SER A 61 -0.67 12.77 0.73
CA SER A 61 -1.61 13.25 1.73
C SER A 61 -2.92 13.72 1.09
N ALA A 62 -3.91 14.05 1.91
CA ALA A 62 -5.16 14.66 1.44
C ALA A 62 -4.97 16.05 0.79
N GLU A 63 -3.79 16.66 0.94
CA GLU A 63 -3.40 17.94 0.35
C GLU A 63 -2.48 17.75 -0.89
N ASP A 64 -2.42 16.52 -1.41
CA ASP A 64 -1.61 16.11 -2.56
C ASP A 64 -0.08 16.25 -2.34
N GLU A 65 0.38 16.30 -1.09
CA GLU A 65 1.81 16.27 -0.75
C GLU A 65 2.35 14.84 -0.76
N LEU A 66 3.50 14.60 -1.40
CA LEU A 66 4.17 13.30 -1.39
C LEU A 66 4.67 12.97 0.02
N VAL A 67 4.13 11.90 0.61
CA VAL A 67 4.45 11.43 1.98
C VAL A 67 5.12 10.06 2.01
N GLY A 68 5.21 9.37 0.87
CA GLY A 68 5.91 8.11 0.76
C GLY A 68 6.30 7.79 -0.68
N ASP A 69 7.51 7.29 -0.86
CA ASP A 69 8.04 6.78 -2.13
C ASP A 69 8.83 5.50 -1.84
N LEU A 70 8.28 4.36 -2.25
CA LEU A 70 8.66 3.03 -1.74
C LEU A 70 8.64 1.98 -2.84
N ASP A 71 9.38 0.89 -2.62
CA ASP A 71 9.20 -0.36 -3.35
C ASP A 71 8.18 -1.23 -2.61
N LEU A 72 7.13 -1.65 -3.31
CA LEU A 72 6.08 -2.50 -2.80
C LEU A 72 6.17 -3.88 -3.43
N ARG A 73 6.20 -4.91 -2.59
CA ARG A 73 6.04 -6.30 -3.02
C ARG A 73 4.72 -6.86 -2.48
N ILE A 74 3.93 -7.45 -3.36
CA ILE A 74 2.68 -8.13 -3.03
C ILE A 74 2.83 -9.62 -3.35
N GLU A 75 2.60 -10.47 -2.35
CA GLU A 75 2.72 -11.93 -2.48
C GLU A 75 1.38 -12.60 -2.16
N ARG A 76 0.91 -13.50 -3.03
CA ARG A 76 -0.31 -14.28 -2.79
C ARG A 76 -0.07 -15.31 -1.68
N LEU A 77 -0.96 -15.32 -0.69
CA LEU A 77 -1.00 -16.29 0.41
C LEU A 77 -2.40 -16.92 0.50
N GLY A 78 -2.67 -17.90 -0.36
CA GLY A 78 -4.02 -18.48 -0.49
C GLY A 78 -5.00 -17.41 -0.96
N ASP A 79 -6.04 -17.15 -0.16
CA ASP A 79 -7.08 -16.16 -0.46
C ASP A 79 -6.69 -14.72 -0.09
N ALA A 80 -5.57 -14.54 0.64
CA ALA A 80 -5.06 -13.23 1.05
C ALA A 80 -3.77 -12.87 0.29
N CYS A 81 -3.28 -11.66 0.51
CA CYS A 81 -1.97 -11.20 0.06
C CYS A 81 -1.16 -10.70 1.26
N ARG A 82 0.15 -10.99 1.27
CA ARG A 82 1.13 -10.26 2.10
C ARG A 82 1.64 -9.08 1.30
N LEU A 83 1.82 -7.96 1.98
CA LEU A 83 2.42 -6.75 1.43
C LEU A 83 3.66 -6.38 2.24
N THR A 84 4.70 -5.96 1.54
CA THR A 84 5.95 -5.49 2.14
C THR A 84 6.37 -4.22 1.41
N TRP A 85 6.54 -3.13 2.15
CA TRP A 85 7.03 -1.86 1.62
C TRP A 85 8.46 -1.63 2.09
N ARG A 86 9.34 -1.28 1.15
CA ARG A 86 10.75 -1.00 1.40
C ARG A 86 11.11 0.41 1.00
N ASN A 87 12.03 1.02 1.73
CA ASN A 87 12.71 2.22 1.27
C ASN A 87 13.36 1.95 -0.08
N ARG A 88 13.25 2.92 -0.98
CA ARG A 88 13.87 2.86 -2.30
C ARG A 88 15.40 2.72 -2.17
N PRO A 89 16.09 2.11 -3.16
CA PRO A 89 17.55 1.96 -3.12
C PRO A 89 18.31 3.29 -3.06
N ASP A 90 17.68 4.37 -3.53
CA ASP A 90 18.19 5.74 -3.54
C ASP A 90 17.67 6.60 -2.37
N ALA A 91 16.95 6.01 -1.41
CA ALA A 91 16.53 6.72 -0.21
C ALA A 91 17.74 7.19 0.62
N GLU A 92 17.68 8.42 1.14
CA GLU A 92 18.77 9.02 1.93
C GLU A 92 19.06 8.25 3.23
N SER A 93 18.03 7.60 3.80
CA SER A 93 18.11 6.83 5.03
C SER A 93 17.58 5.42 4.81
N ALA A 94 18.29 4.43 5.37
CA ALA A 94 17.85 3.02 5.41
C ALA A 94 17.43 2.41 4.05
N PRO A 95 18.23 2.54 2.97
CA PRO A 95 17.84 2.06 1.64
C PRO A 95 17.61 0.54 1.62
N GLY A 96 16.49 0.11 1.01
CA GLY A 96 16.10 -1.30 0.92
C GLY A 96 15.53 -1.92 2.21
N GLU A 97 15.59 -1.20 3.33
CA GLU A 97 15.01 -1.63 4.59
C GLU A 97 13.48 -1.73 4.47
N ILE A 98 12.88 -2.73 5.12
CA ILE A 98 11.42 -2.82 5.20
C ILE A 98 10.95 -1.73 6.15
N VAL A 99 9.97 -0.94 5.72
CA VAL A 99 9.36 0.10 6.56
C VAL A 99 8.01 -0.37 7.08
N PHE A 100 7.25 -1.03 6.20
CA PHE A 100 5.91 -1.50 6.52
C PHE A 100 5.70 -2.95 6.08
N GLU A 101 4.83 -3.61 6.81
CA GLU A 101 4.24 -4.89 6.44
C GLU A 101 2.71 -4.78 6.50
N GLY A 102 2.02 -5.67 5.77
CA GLY A 102 0.57 -5.63 5.69
C GLY A 102 -0.04 -6.91 5.16
N ILE A 103 -1.36 -6.99 5.31
CA ILE A 103 -2.19 -8.07 4.77
C ILE A 103 -3.36 -7.45 4.02
N GLY A 104 -3.61 -7.96 2.81
CA GLY A 104 -4.72 -7.55 1.96
C GLY A 104 -5.64 -8.70 1.60
N PHE A 105 -6.92 -8.40 1.43
CA PHE A 105 -7.95 -9.31 0.93
C PHE A 105 -8.52 -8.76 -0.39
N PRO A 106 -8.27 -9.43 -1.52
CA PRO A 106 -8.93 -9.10 -2.78
C PRO A 106 -10.45 -9.28 -2.66
N THR A 107 -11.22 -8.33 -3.17
CA THR A 107 -12.70 -8.33 -3.03
C THR A 107 -13.41 -8.84 -4.28
N ASP A 108 -12.97 -8.43 -5.46
CA ASP A 108 -13.62 -8.73 -6.76
C ASP A 108 -12.60 -8.90 -7.90
N GLY A 109 -11.33 -9.13 -7.56
CA GLY A 109 -10.23 -9.29 -8.52
C GLY A 109 -9.74 -7.99 -9.15
N GLN A 110 -10.38 -6.85 -8.88
CA GLN A 110 -9.93 -5.52 -9.30
C GLN A 110 -9.65 -4.60 -8.11
N SER A 111 -10.26 -4.89 -6.96
CA SER A 111 -9.99 -4.21 -5.69
C SER A 111 -9.42 -5.16 -4.63
N MET A 112 -8.67 -4.58 -3.70
CA MET A 112 -8.14 -5.23 -2.50
C MET A 112 -8.20 -4.26 -1.34
N VAL A 113 -8.78 -4.67 -0.21
CA VAL A 113 -8.73 -3.90 1.04
C VAL A 113 -7.64 -4.50 1.92
N LEU A 114 -6.81 -3.64 2.50
CA LEU A 114 -5.65 -4.05 3.28
C LEU A 114 -5.47 -3.21 4.54
N THR A 115 -4.68 -3.77 5.45
CA THR A 115 -4.17 -3.08 6.64
C THR A 115 -2.66 -3.24 6.71
N TYR A 116 -1.99 -2.32 7.39
CA TYR A 116 -0.54 -2.25 7.44
C TYR A 116 -0.03 -1.70 8.78
N TRP A 117 1.23 -1.99 9.09
CA TRP A 117 1.93 -1.63 10.33
C TRP A 117 3.42 -1.40 10.08
N MET A 118 4.10 -0.71 11.00
CA MET A 118 5.56 -0.55 10.99
C MET A 118 6.23 -1.88 11.31
N THR A 119 7.36 -2.16 10.67
CA THR A 119 8.25 -3.23 11.16
C THR A 119 8.98 -2.79 12.42
N GLU A 120 9.21 -3.72 13.36
CA GLU A 120 9.99 -3.49 14.58
C GLU A 120 11.50 -3.40 14.31
#